data_AF-A0A8J8BX04-F1
#
_entry.id   AF-A0A8J8BX04-F1
#
_cell.length_a   1.000
_cell.length_b   1.000
_cell.length_c   1.000
_cell.angle_alpha   90.00
_cell.angle_beta   90.00
_cell.angle_gamma   90.00
#
_symmetry.space_group_name_H-M   'P 1'
#
loop_
_entity.id
_entity.type
_entity.pdbx_description
1 polymer ?
#
loop_
_entity_poly.entity_id
_entity_poly.type
_entity_poly.pdbx_seq_one_letter_code
_entity_poly.pdbx_strand_id
1 'polypeptide(L)'
;TVSGTVTCTAESNCDFIRWYIDDVFVYEDTAAPFQYSWDTTQYSDGSHTVRADGFCFGDEDNVKATDTVTCNIGSDPCLGTTILLLFVLFGYAGILRRR
;
A
#
# COMPACT_ATOMS: atom_id res chain seq x y z
N THR A 1 -3.76 -23.29 1.45
CA THR A 1 -2.78 -22.42 0.78
C THR A 1 -3.50 -21.18 0.34
N VAL A 2 -3.17 -20.01 0.88
CA VAL A 2 -3.81 -18.76 0.47
C VAL A 2 -3.04 -18.26 -0.74
N SER A 3 -3.33 -18.88 -1.87
CA SER A 3 -2.89 -18.43 -3.18
C SER A 3 -3.94 -17.45 -3.70
N GLY A 4 -3.71 -16.14 -3.55
CA GLY A 4 -4.72 -15.16 -3.90
C GLY A 4 -4.17 -13.78 -4.23
N THR A 5 -4.86 -13.10 -5.13
CA THR A 5 -4.61 -11.69 -5.44
C THR A 5 -5.10 -10.82 -4.28
N VAL A 6 -4.23 -9.98 -3.73
CA VAL A 6 -4.55 -8.94 -2.76
C VAL A 6 -4.72 -7.63 -3.51
N THR A 7 -5.92 -7.05 -3.50
CA THR A 7 -6.13 -5.71 -4.06
C THR A 7 -5.79 -4.66 -3.03
N CYS A 8 -4.70 -3.95 -3.25
CA CYS A 8 -4.30 -2.76 -2.52
C CYS A 8 -4.94 -1.54 -3.18
N THR A 9 -5.63 -0.73 -2.41
CA THR A 9 -6.21 0.53 -2.85
C THR A 9 -5.54 1.67 -2.10
N ALA A 10 -5.38 2.84 -2.71
CA ALA A 10 -4.89 4.01 -2.01
C ALA A 10 -5.70 5.23 -2.42
N GLU A 11 -6.03 6.06 -1.42
CA GLU A 11 -6.61 7.38 -1.64
C GLU A 11 -5.56 8.41 -1.27
N SER A 12 -5.20 9.26 -2.22
CA SER A 12 -4.21 10.31 -2.01
C SER A 12 -4.62 11.56 -2.75
N ASN A 13 -4.30 12.71 -2.16
CA ASN A 13 -4.37 14.00 -2.84
C ASN A 13 -3.08 14.32 -3.61
N CYS A 14 -2.15 13.36 -3.67
CA CYS A 14 -0.92 13.44 -4.45
C CYS A 14 -1.18 13.04 -5.90
N ASP A 15 -0.28 13.41 -6.81
CA ASP A 15 -0.43 13.18 -8.24
C ASP A 15 -0.15 11.72 -8.63
N PHE A 16 0.77 11.06 -7.93
CA PHE A 16 1.07 9.64 -8.14
C PHE A 16 1.50 8.94 -6.86
N ILE A 17 1.41 7.62 -6.86
CA ILE A 17 1.78 6.73 -5.75
C ILE A 17 2.75 5.68 -6.24
N ARG A 18 3.81 5.43 -5.47
CA ARG A 18 4.72 4.30 -5.64
C ARG A 18 4.42 3.23 -4.62
N TRP A 19 4.23 2.02 -5.11
CA TRP A 19 4.00 0.82 -4.33
C TRP A 19 5.30 0.08 -4.12
N TYR A 20 5.52 -0.37 -2.89
CA TYR A 20 6.66 -1.17 -2.49
C TYR A 20 6.19 -2.39 -1.72
N ILE A 21 6.91 -3.50 -1.88
CA ILE A 21 6.70 -4.74 -1.13
C ILE A 21 8.04 -5.15 -0.56
N ASP A 22 8.12 -5.29 0.77
CA ASP A 22 9.36 -5.54 1.49
C ASP A 22 10.48 -4.57 1.08
N ASP A 23 10.12 -3.28 1.00
CA ASP A 23 10.98 -2.18 0.55
C ASP A 23 11.43 -2.22 -0.92
N VAL A 24 10.94 -3.16 -1.72
CA VAL A 24 11.21 -3.25 -3.16
C VAL A 24 10.13 -2.51 -3.95
N PHE A 25 10.51 -1.58 -4.82
CA PHE A 25 9.58 -0.90 -5.72
C PHE A 25 8.95 -1.90 -6.70
N VAL A 26 7.62 -1.92 -6.76
CA VAL A 26 6.88 -2.85 -7.63
C VAL A 26 6.06 -2.16 -8.70
N TYR A 27 5.51 -0.98 -8.41
CA TYR A 27 4.57 -0.31 -9.29
C TYR A 27 4.45 1.17 -8.98
N GLU A 28 4.19 1.99 -10.00
CA GLU A 28 3.83 3.40 -9.86
C GLU A 28 2.47 3.62 -10.51
N ASP A 29 1.57 4.24 -9.77
CA ASP A 29 0.23 4.58 -10.22
C ASP A 29 0.08 6.10 -10.25
N THR A 30 -0.17 6.66 -11.44
CA THR A 30 -0.25 8.11 -11.66
C THR A 30 -1.68 8.60 -11.87
N ALA A 31 -2.69 7.75 -11.65
CA ALA A 31 -4.08 8.11 -11.86
C ALA A 31 -5.00 7.58 -10.76
N ALA A 32 -5.71 8.49 -10.09
CA ALA A 32 -6.75 8.11 -9.16
C ALA A 32 -7.95 7.47 -9.89
N PRO A 33 -8.62 6.44 -9.33
CA PRO A 33 -8.36 5.82 -8.02
C PRO A 33 -7.15 4.89 -8.04
N PHE A 34 -6.19 5.11 -7.14
CA PHE A 34 -4.93 4.37 -7.13
C PHE A 34 -5.14 2.93 -6.66
N GLN A 35 -4.78 1.96 -7.51
CA GLN A 35 -5.03 0.55 -7.26
C GLN A 35 -3.87 -0.31 -7.71
N TYR A 36 -3.51 -1.28 -6.87
CA TYR A 36 -2.49 -2.27 -7.16
C TYR A 36 -2.95 -3.67 -6.79
N SER A 37 -2.94 -4.57 -7.77
CA SER A 37 -3.26 -5.99 -7.58
C SER A 37 -1.98 -6.76 -7.28
N TRP A 38 -1.74 -7.07 -6.01
CA TRP A 38 -0.59 -7.83 -5.57
C TRP A 38 -0.86 -9.34 -5.63
N ASP A 39 -0.07 -10.05 -6.42
CA ASP A 39 -0.08 -11.52 -6.45
C ASP A 39 0.84 -12.10 -5.39
N THR A 40 0.25 -12.56 -4.28
CA THR A 40 0.97 -13.14 -3.14
C THR A 40 1.55 -14.54 -3.42
N THR A 41 1.14 -15.21 -4.51
CA THR A 41 1.65 -16.56 -4.84
C THR A 41 3.12 -16.59 -5.23
N GLN A 42 3.66 -15.44 -5.60
CA GLN A 42 5.07 -15.27 -5.98
C GLN A 42 5.99 -15.05 -4.77
N TYR A 43 5.41 -14.92 -3.58
CA TYR A 43 6.11 -14.62 -2.33
C TYR A 43 6.08 -15.83 -1.39
N SER A 44 7.10 -15.99 -0.56
CA SER A 44 7.17 -17.04 0.45
C SER A 44 6.13 -16.84 1.56
N ASP A 45 5.74 -17.90 2.26
CA ASP A 45 4.95 -17.75 3.48
C ASP A 45 5.74 -16.92 4.52
N GLY A 46 5.10 -15.91 5.11
CA GLY A 46 5.76 -14.96 5.99
C GLY A 46 5.02 -13.63 6.15
N SER A 47 5.59 -12.75 6.96
CA SER A 47 5.16 -11.35 7.10
C SER A 47 5.77 -10.54 5.95
N HIS A 48 4.91 -9.93 5.13
CA HIS A 48 5.30 -9.04 4.05
C HIS A 48 4.75 -7.65 4.29
N THR A 49 5.56 -6.62 4.03
CA THR A 49 5.15 -5.23 4.24
C THR A 49 4.90 -4.55 2.92
N VAL A 50 3.65 -4.15 2.69
CA VAL A 50 3.25 -3.31 1.54
C VAL A 50 3.32 -1.85 1.97
N ARG A 51 4.12 -1.05 1.26
CA ARG A 51 4.22 0.40 1.46
C ARG A 51 3.69 1.15 0.24
N ALA A 52 2.93 2.21 0.48
CA ALA A 52 2.46 3.12 -0.56
C ALA A 52 2.98 4.54 -0.25
N ASP A 53 3.81 5.09 -1.13
CA ASP A 53 4.40 6.42 -1.00
C ASP A 53 3.78 7.36 -2.04
N GLY A 54 3.14 8.44 -1.59
CA GLY A 54 2.52 9.46 -2.44
C GLY A 54 3.48 10.61 -2.77
N PHE A 55 3.47 11.04 -4.03
CA PHE A 55 4.32 12.10 -4.58
C PHE A 55 3.51 13.10 -5.40
N CYS A 56 3.92 14.37 -5.36
CA CYS A 56 3.32 15.44 -6.15
C CYS A 56 4.24 15.86 -7.30
N PHE A 57 3.66 16.33 -8.40
CA PHE A 57 4.43 16.90 -9.51
C PHE A 57 5.24 18.11 -9.04
N GLY A 58 6.51 18.16 -9.45
CA GLY A 58 7.46 19.19 -9.06
C GLY A 58 8.09 18.97 -7.67
N ASP A 59 7.80 17.86 -7.01
CA ASP A 59 8.45 17.46 -5.76
C ASP A 59 8.58 15.92 -5.66
N GLU A 60 9.09 15.31 -6.72
CA GLU A 60 9.17 13.85 -6.89
C GLU A 60 10.20 13.18 -5.97
N ASP A 61 11.11 13.96 -5.39
CA ASP A 61 12.12 13.49 -4.44
C ASP A 61 11.60 13.46 -3.00
N ASN A 62 10.51 14.19 -2.69
CA ASN A 62 9.95 14.24 -1.34
C ASN A 62 8.64 13.48 -1.26
N VAL A 63 8.68 12.36 -0.54
CA VAL A 63 7.48 11.61 -0.16
C VAL A 63 6.56 12.52 0.66
N LYS A 64 5.34 12.75 0.15
CA LYS A 64 4.33 13.58 0.82
C LYS A 64 3.49 12.79 1.79
N ALA A 65 3.34 11.50 1.53
CA ALA A 65 2.61 10.60 2.38
C ALA A 65 3.12 9.17 2.24
N THR A 66 3.08 8.43 3.32
CA THR A 66 3.44 7.01 3.34
C THR A 66 2.37 6.27 4.13
N ASP A 67 1.87 5.17 3.56
CA ASP A 67 1.20 4.12 4.35
C ASP A 67 2.00 2.83 4.31
N THR A 68 1.87 2.05 5.36
CA THR A 68 2.44 0.70 5.41
C THR A 68 1.44 -0.26 6.02
N VAL A 69 1.25 -1.42 5.38
CA VAL A 69 0.49 -2.53 5.94
C VAL A 69 1.30 -3.80 5.87
N THR A 70 1.35 -4.50 7.00
CA THR A 70 1.90 -5.84 7.07
C THR A 70 0.80 -6.86 6.77
N CYS A 71 1.04 -7.68 5.75
CA CYS A 71 0.23 -8.81 5.36
C CYS A 71 1.00 -10.09 5.69
N ASN A 72 0.38 -11.01 6.44
CA ASN A 72 0.95 -12.32 6.67
C ASN A 72 0.42 -13.30 5.60
N ILE A 73 1.33 -13.85 4.80
CA ILE A 73 1.09 -14.93 3.84
C ILE A 73 1.28 -16.25 4.59
N GLY A 74 0.25 -17.10 4.65
CA GLY A 74 0.34 -18.38 5.38
C GLY A 74 -0.96 -19.20 5.42
N SER A 75 -1.01 -20.16 6.34
CA SER A 75 -2.13 -21.11 6.51
C SER A 75 -3.43 -20.48 7.01
N ASP A 76 -3.35 -19.29 7.59
CA ASP A 76 -4.50 -18.47 7.94
C ASP A 76 -4.70 -17.41 6.85
N PRO A 77 -5.87 -17.36 6.19
CA PRO A 77 -6.12 -16.31 5.22
C PRO A 77 -6.06 -14.97 5.93
N CYS A 78 -5.08 -14.14 5.56
CA CYS A 78 -5.43 -12.74 5.36
C CYS A 78 -6.65 -12.80 4.41
N LEU A 79 -7.84 -12.61 4.97
CA LEU A 79 -9.10 -12.86 4.29
C LEU A 79 -9.19 -11.93 3.09
N GLY A 80 -8.76 -12.40 1.91
CA GLY A 80 -9.21 -12.06 0.56
C GLY A 80 -9.25 -10.60 0.12
N THR A 81 -9.01 -9.61 0.96
CA THR A 81 -9.09 -8.18 0.62
C THR A 81 -8.44 -7.38 1.75
N THR A 82 -7.12 -7.24 1.73
CA THR A 82 -6.48 -6.26 2.62
C THR A 82 -6.70 -4.87 2.02
N ILE A 83 -7.78 -4.22 2.43
CA ILE A 83 -8.04 -2.82 2.07
C ILE A 83 -7.04 -1.96 2.85
N LEU A 84 -5.96 -1.57 2.17
CA LEU A 84 -5.14 -0.44 2.57
C LEU A 84 -6.03 0.80 2.40
N LEU A 85 -6.32 1.50 3.50
CA LEU A 85 -7.00 2.78 3.47
C LEU A 85 -5.95 3.83 3.83
N LEU A 86 -5.18 4.22 2.82
CA LEU A 86 -4.27 5.34 2.95
C LEU A 86 -5.12 6.61 3.11
N PHE A 87 -5.05 7.24 4.29
CA PHE A 87 -5.63 8.56 4.53
C PHE A 87 -4.52 9.62 4.47
N VAL A 88 -4.25 10.18 3.29
CA VAL A 88 -3.35 11.33 3.14
C VAL A 88 -4.08 12.63 3.45
N LEU A 89 -4.18 12.98 4.72
CA LEU A 89 -4.62 14.32 5.13
C LEU A 89 -3.40 15.24 5.22
N PHE A 90 -3.25 16.13 4.24
CA PHE A 90 -2.37 17.28 4.39
C PHE A 90 -2.89 18.13 5.57
N GLY A 91 -2.16 18.06 6.69
CA GLY A 91 -2.34 18.97 7.82
C GLY A 91 -3.44 18.61 8.83
N TYR A 92 -3.28 17.51 9.57
CA TYR A 92 -3.64 17.53 11.00
C TYR A 92 -2.84 16.49 11.78
N ALA A 93 -2.17 16.94 12.84
CA ALA A 93 -1.61 16.08 13.85
C ALA A 93 -2.74 15.31 14.56
N GLY A 94 -2.71 13.98 14.53
CA GLY A 94 -3.54 13.19 15.44
C GLY A 94 -3.98 11.84 14.91
N ILE A 95 -3.30 10.80 15.40
CA ILE A 95 -3.91 9.56 15.91
C ILE A 95 -5.14 9.08 15.14
N LEU A 96 -4.94 8.12 14.24
CA LEU A 96 -5.89 7.02 14.05
C LEU A 96 -5.13 5.70 14.13
N ARG A 97 -4.74 5.35 15.36
CA ARG A 97 -4.51 3.96 15.74
C ARG A 97 -5.87 3.26 15.61
N ARG A 98 -6.06 2.46 14.56
CA ARG A 98 -7.21 1.54 14.44
C ARG A 98 -7.38 0.82 15.79
N ARG A 99 -8.52 1.06 16.44
CA ARG A 99 -9.01 0.19 17.52
C ARG A 99 -9.60 -1.07 16.92
#